data_AF-A0A139WXE7-F1
#
_entry.id   AF-A0A139WXE7-F1
#
_cell.length_a   1.000
_cell.length_b   1.000
_cell.length_c   1.000
_cell.angle_alpha   90.00
_cell.angle_beta   90.00
_cell.angle_gamma   90.00
#
_symmetry.space_group_name_H-M   'P 1'
#
loop_
_entity.id
_entity.type
_entity.pdbx_description
1 polymer ?
#
loop_
_entity_poly.entity_id
_entity_poly.type
_entity_poly.pdbx_seq_one_letter_code
_entity_poly.pdbx_strand_id
1 'polypeptide(L)'
;MSKSEIFVICENPACSKEFTKRLAEVKRSEKLGRQHFCSKSCYGKFKGLMNFGDKINKDTSYLRNIIRRDAFSPYRYHLKVISYIPELLVWTE
;
A
#
# COMPACT_ATOMS: atom_id res chain seq x y z
N MET A 1 -20.73 -15.56 -24.68
CA MET A 1 -19.26 -15.79 -24.74
C MET A 1 -18.83 -16.49 -23.47
N SER A 2 -18.48 -17.78 -23.55
CA SER A 2 -17.93 -18.53 -22.42
C SER A 2 -16.63 -17.86 -21.96
N LYS A 3 -16.52 -17.56 -20.67
CA LYS A 3 -15.28 -17.03 -20.10
C LYS A 3 -14.30 -18.20 -20.02
N SER A 4 -13.26 -18.20 -20.85
CA SER A 4 -12.15 -19.15 -20.72
C SER A 4 -11.26 -18.73 -19.54
N GLU A 5 -11.31 -19.53 -18.49
CA GLU A 5 -10.46 -19.40 -17.30
C GLU A 5 -9.39 -20.48 -17.34
N ILE A 6 -8.19 -20.14 -16.84
CA ILE A 6 -7.05 -21.05 -16.73
C ILE A 6 -6.46 -20.97 -15.32
N PHE A 7 -5.78 -22.03 -14.89
CA PHE A 7 -5.04 -22.07 -13.64
C PHE A 7 -3.67 -21.40 -13.81
N VAL A 8 -3.30 -20.59 -12.81
CA VAL A 8 -2.01 -19.91 -12.73
C VAL A 8 -1.47 -20.09 -11.32
N ILE A 9 -0.15 -20.28 -11.20
CA ILE A 9 0.54 -20.40 -9.93
C ILE A 9 1.00 -19.02 -9.47
N CYS A 10 0.82 -18.71 -8.19
CA CYS A 10 1.33 -17.48 -7.60
C CYS A 10 2.86 -17.46 -7.62
N GLU A 11 3.45 -16.40 -8.18
CA GLU A 11 4.91 -16.25 -8.28
C GLU A 11 5.60 -15.86 -6.97
N ASN A 12 4.85 -15.63 -5.88
CA ASN A 12 5.44 -15.42 -4.58
C ASN A 12 6.00 -16.76 -4.02
N PRO A 13 7.32 -16.90 -3.80
CA PRO A 13 7.95 -18.15 -3.35
C PRO A 13 7.41 -18.66 -2.01
N ALA A 14 6.92 -17.76 -1.15
CA ALA A 14 6.35 -18.12 0.14
C ALA A 14 4.88 -18.57 0.06
N CYS A 15 4.24 -18.52 -1.11
CA CYS A 15 2.82 -18.83 -1.28
C CYS A 15 2.57 -19.99 -2.23
N SER A 16 3.08 -19.94 -3.46
CA SER A 16 2.94 -20.99 -4.49
C SER A 16 1.52 -21.55 -4.70
N LYS A 17 0.48 -20.77 -4.37
CA LYS A 17 -0.91 -21.20 -4.47
C LYS A 17 -1.42 -21.13 -5.92
N GLU A 18 -2.20 -22.12 -6.32
CA GLU A 18 -2.94 -22.13 -7.59
C GLU A 18 -4.22 -21.30 -7.50
N PHE A 19 -4.51 -20.54 -8.55
CA PHE A 19 -5.72 -19.73 -8.65
C PHE A 19 -6.15 -19.55 -10.11
N THR A 20 -7.44 -19.26 -10.32
CA THR A 20 -7.98 -19.09 -11.67
C THR A 20 -7.87 -17.63 -12.12
N LYS A 21 -7.54 -17.46 -13.41
CA LYS A 21 -7.57 -16.17 -14.09
C LYS A 21 -8.16 -16.32 -15.48
N ARG A 22 -8.69 -15.20 -16.01
CA ARG A 22 -9.16 -15.17 -17.40
C ARG A 22 -7.97 -15.31 -18.34
N LEU A 23 -8.12 -16.15 -19.37
CA LEU A 23 -7.10 -16.38 -20.38
C LEU A 23 -6.62 -15.08 -21.05
N ALA A 24 -7.53 -14.14 -21.31
CA ALA A 24 -7.19 -12.84 -21.87
C ALA A 24 -6.30 -11.98 -20.95
N GLU A 25 -6.46 -12.11 -19.63
CA GLU A 25 -5.60 -11.42 -18.66
C GLU A 25 -4.20 -12.03 -18.64
N VAL A 26 -4.10 -13.36 -18.74
CA VAL A 26 -2.80 -14.06 -18.80
C VAL A 26 -2.05 -13.68 -20.06
N LYS A 27 -2.69 -13.76 -21.24
CA LYS A 27 -2.08 -13.33 -22.52
C LYS A 27 -1.61 -11.87 -22.49
N ARG A 28 -2.39 -10.98 -21.89
CA ARG A 28 -2.00 -9.57 -21.74
C ARG A 28 -0.79 -9.42 -20.82
N SER A 29 -0.76 -10.17 -19.72
CA SER A 29 0.33 -10.10 -18.74
C SER A 29 1.62 -10.66 -19.34
N GLU A 30 1.53 -11.79 -20.05
CA GLU A 30 2.64 -12.39 -20.81
C GLU A 30 3.22 -11.42 -21.83
N LYS A 31 2.37 -10.76 -22.64
CA LYS A 31 2.80 -9.72 -23.59
C LYS A 31 3.54 -8.55 -22.91
N LEU A 32 3.20 -8.23 -21.67
CA LEU A 32 3.78 -7.13 -20.90
C LEU A 32 4.90 -7.57 -19.96
N GLY A 33 5.25 -8.86 -19.92
CA GLY A 33 6.21 -9.41 -18.95
C GLY A 33 5.78 -9.23 -17.49
N ARG A 34 4.47 -9.23 -17.21
CA ARG A 34 3.92 -9.03 -15.87
C ARG A 34 3.70 -10.35 -15.14
N GLN A 35 3.98 -10.29 -13.85
CA GLN A 35 3.91 -11.44 -12.96
C GLN A 35 2.51 -11.66 -12.37
N HIS A 36 2.22 -12.89 -11.97
CA HIS A 36 0.93 -13.32 -11.45
C HIS A 36 0.99 -13.60 -9.95
N PHE A 37 0.05 -13.00 -9.21
CA PHE A 37 -0.08 -13.18 -7.76
C PHE A 37 -1.52 -13.49 -7.38
N CYS A 38 -1.70 -14.39 -6.42
CA CYS A 38 -3.02 -14.78 -5.91
C CYS A 38 -3.70 -13.66 -5.08
N SER A 39 -2.94 -12.67 -4.60
CA SER A 39 -3.44 -11.55 -3.79
C SER A 39 -2.53 -10.31 -3.87
N LYS A 40 -3.08 -9.14 -3.51
CA LYS A 40 -2.30 -7.91 -3.32
C LYS A 40 -1.22 -8.07 -2.24
N SER A 41 -1.48 -8.88 -1.22
CA SER A 41 -0.51 -9.16 -0.16
C SER A 41 0.69 -9.96 -0.68
N CYS A 42 0.49 -10.93 -1.58
CA CYS A 42 1.59 -11.67 -2.20
C CYS A 42 2.43 -10.78 -3.12
N TYR A 43 1.79 -9.91 -3.91
CA TYR A 43 2.50 -8.89 -4.68
C TYR A 43 3.34 -7.99 -3.76
N GLY A 44 2.75 -7.48 -2.67
CA GLY A 44 3.44 -6.62 -1.71
C GLY A 44 4.59 -7.32 -0.98
N LYS A 45 4.46 -8.60 -0.62
CA LYS A 45 5.57 -9.36 -0.03
C LYS A 45 6.69 -9.59 -1.05
N PHE A 46 6.35 -9.97 -2.28
CA PHE A 46 7.36 -10.26 -3.30
C PHE A 46 8.08 -9.02 -3.82
N LYS A 47 7.34 -7.97 -4.19
CA LYS A 47 7.90 -6.71 -4.74
C LYS A 47 8.21 -5.67 -3.67
N GLY A 48 7.38 -5.58 -2.64
CA GLY A 48 7.45 -4.50 -1.64
C GLY A 48 8.56 -4.69 -0.60
N LEU A 49 9.06 -5.91 -0.36
CA LEU A 49 10.22 -6.11 0.52
C LEU A 49 11.46 -5.33 0.05
N MET A 50 11.62 -5.13 -1.26
CA MET A 50 12.68 -4.28 -1.82
C MET A 50 12.63 -2.82 -1.35
N ASN A 51 11.44 -2.30 -1.01
CA ASN A 51 11.27 -0.91 -0.56
C ASN A 51 11.37 -0.77 0.97
N PHE A 52 11.42 -1.86 1.73
CA PHE A 52 11.32 -1.81 3.21
C PHE A 52 12.40 -2.62 3.95
N GLY A 53 13.32 -3.29 3.26
CA GLY A 53 14.38 -4.12 3.86
C GLY A 53 15.15 -3.41 4.98
N ASP A 54 15.53 -2.16 4.75
CA ASP A 54 16.41 -1.44 5.68
C ASP A 54 15.73 -0.27 6.42
N LYS A 55 14.40 -0.16 6.38
CA LYS A 55 13.66 1.03 6.88
C LYS A 55 14.19 2.38 6.37
N ILE A 56 15.06 2.42 5.35
CA ILE A 56 15.65 3.65 4.78
C ILE A 56 14.54 4.63 4.39
N ASN A 57 13.44 4.13 3.81
CA ASN A 57 12.28 4.94 3.43
C ASN A 57 11.40 5.41 4.61
N LYS A 58 11.71 5.01 5.85
CA LYS A 58 11.04 5.47 7.08
C LYS A 58 11.87 6.50 7.83
N ASP A 59 13.18 6.59 7.56
CA ASP A 59 13.99 7.61 8.19
C ASP A 59 13.72 8.96 7.54
N THR A 60 12.97 9.82 8.25
CA THR A 60 12.71 11.20 7.85
C THR A 60 13.60 12.19 8.59
N SER A 61 14.66 11.71 9.26
CA SER A 61 15.60 12.55 10.02
C SER A 61 16.18 13.69 9.15
N TYR A 62 16.52 13.39 7.89
CA TYR A 62 17.04 14.36 6.93
C TYR A 62 16.03 15.48 6.57
N LEU A 63 14.73 15.22 6.72
CA LEU A 63 13.67 16.20 6.46
C LEU A 63 13.42 17.14 7.65
N ARG A 64 13.93 16.84 8.86
CA ARG A 64 13.64 17.63 10.07
C ARG A 64 14.04 19.09 9.95
N ASN A 65 15.13 19.38 9.23
CA ASN A 65 15.62 20.75 9.03
C ASN A 65 14.94 21.46 7.84
N ILE A 66 14.24 20.71 6.98
CA ILE A 66 13.54 21.22 5.79
C ILE A 66 12.06 21.49 6.11
N ILE A 67 11.44 20.60 6.88
CA ILE A 67 10.05 20.74 7.31
C ILE A 67 9.98 21.81 8.41
N ARG A 68 9.83 23.06 7.99
CA ARG A 68 9.40 24.13 8.89
C ARG A 68 7.98 23.82 9.36
N ARG A 69 7.72 23.90 10.67
CA ARG A 69 6.35 23.93 11.16
C ARG A 69 5.68 25.13 10.52
N ASP A 70 4.63 24.86 9.75
CA ASP A 70 3.92 25.92 9.05
C ASP A 70 3.37 26.92 10.07
N ALA A 71 3.52 28.21 9.78
CA ALA A 71 2.94 29.25 10.63
C ALA A 71 1.42 29.05 10.64
N PHE A 72 0.80 29.21 11.81
CA PHE A 72 -0.64 29.02 11.91
C PHE A 72 -1.36 29.99 10.97
N SER A 73 -2.19 29.43 10.09
CA SER A 73 -3.05 30.18 9.17
C SER A 73 -4.50 29.76 9.40
N PRO A 74 -5.42 30.69 9.70
CA PRO A 74 -6.85 30.40 9.89
C PRO A 74 -7.47 29.65 8.70
N TYR A 75 -6.95 29.87 7.48
CA TYR A 75 -7.41 29.20 6.26
C TYR A 75 -7.20 27.68 6.26
N ARG A 76 -6.31 27.14 7.10
CA ARG A 76 -6.00 25.70 7.18
C ARG A 76 -6.64 25.01 8.38
N TYR A 77 -7.57 25.67 9.07
CA TYR A 77 -8.22 25.10 10.26
C TYR A 77 -8.85 23.73 9.97
N HIS A 78 -9.52 23.59 8.83
CA HIS A 78 -10.16 22.36 8.36
C HIS A 78 -9.19 21.16 8.19
N LEU A 79 -7.89 21.39 7.99
CA LEU A 79 -6.88 20.32 7.86
C LEU A 79 -6.35 19.82 9.21
N LYS A 80 -6.51 20.60 10.29
CA LYS A 80 -6.03 20.24 11.65
C LYS A 80 -7.05 19.45 12.48
N VAL A 81 -8.33 19.48 12.13
CA VAL A 81 -9.41 18.87 12.94
C VAL A 81 -9.39 17.34 12.93
N ILE A 82 -8.62 16.69 12.04
CA ILE A 82 -8.58 15.22 11.90
C ILE A 82 -7.78 14.51 13.03
N SER A 83 -7.15 15.24 13.97
CA SER A 83 -6.37 14.63 15.06
C SER A 83 -6.83 14.96 16.49
N TYR A 84 -8.05 15.45 16.69
CA TYR A 84 -8.61 15.69 18.02
C TYR A 84 -9.88 14.87 18.24
N ILE A 85 -9.74 13.70 18.87
CA ILE A 85 -10.84 13.09 19.63
C ILE A 85 -10.56 13.49 21.08
N PRO A 86 -11.26 14.48 21.66
CA PRO A 86 -11.07 14.82 23.06
C PRO A 86 -11.75 13.76 23.91
N GLU A 87 -10.97 12.79 24.35
CA GLU A 87 -11.25 12.01 25.54
C GLU A 87 -11.09 12.95 26.75
N LEU A 88 -12.11 13.00 27.61
CA LEU A 88 -12.10 13.54 28.98
C LEU A 88 -11.92 15.07 29.15
N LEU A 89 -13.06 15.78 29.12
CA LEU A 89 -13.26 16.95 29.96
C LEU A 89 -14.24 16.56 31.08
N VAL A 90 -13.64 16.10 32.19
CA VAL A 90 -14.26 16.12 33.51
C VAL A 90 -14.49 17.59 33.86
N TRP A 91 -15.75 18.02 33.92
CA TRP A 91 -16.11 19.28 34.55
C TRP A 91 -16.37 19.00 36.02
N THR A 92 -15.41 19.37 36.86
CA THR A 92 -15.64 19.68 38.27
C THR A 92 -16.05 21.14 38.37
N GLU A 93 -17.29 21.41 38.74
CA GLU A 93 -17.71 22.48 39.66
C GLU A 93 -18.92 21.97 40.45
#